data_AF-A0A097EPZ4-F1
#
_entry.id   AF-A0A097EPZ4-F1
#
_cell.length_a   1.000
_cell.length_b   1.000
_cell.length_c   1.000
_cell.angle_alpha   90.00
_cell.angle_beta   90.00
_cell.angle_gamma   90.00
#
_symmetry.space_group_name_H-M   'P 1'
#
loop_
_entity.id
_entity.type
_entity.pdbx_description
1 polymer ?
#
loop_
_entity_poly.entity_id
_entity_poly.type
_entity_poly.pdbx_seq_one_letter_code
_entity_poly.pdbx_strand_id
1 'polypeptide(L)'
;MNSEDTNDLNLSEISILTDTFKSIGDSIRIELDQRIKDYSSSLLYKYYNNLFYFLPKSYLIEIKDNNHVGYQITPDQQFFIEDKKNNNSLVFTPRLETTIAPVKDIQTKQVNESTVSLTLDFEHSFEYDYFTVWINPQFSKFHKYEADFILNELLNNKPSDIFAKVMFKGGNLAIKKIQLSSLKYQLKPIEQTIAKIHASPITFGFNVKIENLFSYRSDEVEQIELILKLDMQAYHEEYIGSLFKINLLPIFNSYDDYSYSVYTNNLLSQIKLRHDQDKHAIPISVLSIYENNRKVEFNNFFFKGQNEYYLNLSTQSLDYNVVLPNLGSKVIDTKIHTYTCWTQNIDVSEFIEISSSVVSSFKCKLTPISFYNEKQNFKQSSTDIFDLIDKLVSNSIFSKATFESILKVLQADSNDIQLLLELISDIEVDILTNKLVIITSQKYSKKHYFFIEFMVKVICRFINKNSFNFIKELVINEPER
;
A
#
# COMPACT_ATOMS: atom_id res chain seq x y z
N MET A 1 32.34 -61.51 -50.07
CA MET A 1 32.08 -60.05 -50.16
C MET A 1 30.62 -59.88 -49.82
N ASN A 2 30.32 -59.47 -48.60
CA ASN A 2 28.97 -59.09 -48.18
C ASN A 2 28.70 -57.71 -48.80
N SER A 3 27.81 -57.65 -49.78
CA SER A 3 27.20 -56.37 -50.15
C SER A 3 26.22 -56.03 -49.05
N GLU A 4 26.52 -54.98 -48.29
CA GLU A 4 25.55 -54.34 -47.40
C GLU A 4 24.39 -53.85 -48.27
N ASP A 5 23.23 -54.49 -48.16
CA ASP A 5 21.96 -53.97 -48.68
C ASP A 5 21.60 -52.72 -47.86
N THR A 6 22.13 -51.57 -48.28
CA THR A 6 21.58 -50.28 -47.87
C THR A 6 20.26 -50.10 -48.61
N ASN A 7 19.15 -50.45 -47.96
CA ASN A 7 17.81 -50.09 -48.43
C ASN A 7 17.68 -48.56 -48.39
N ASP A 8 17.95 -47.91 -49.52
CA ASP A 8 17.75 -46.48 -49.68
C ASP A 8 16.26 -46.14 -49.58
N LEU A 9 15.95 -45.17 -48.72
CA LEU A 9 14.58 -44.69 -48.50
C LEU A 9 14.02 -44.07 -49.79
N ASN A 10 12.77 -44.39 -50.12
CA ASN A 10 12.10 -43.75 -51.24
C ASN A 10 11.68 -42.30 -50.88
N LEU A 11 11.40 -41.47 -51.90
CA LEU A 11 11.06 -40.06 -51.70
C LEU A 11 9.85 -39.83 -50.78
N SER A 12 8.89 -40.76 -50.76
CA SER A 12 7.74 -40.69 -49.85
C SER A 12 8.14 -40.96 -48.41
N GLU A 13 8.99 -41.96 -48.17
CA GLU A 13 9.53 -42.29 -46.85
C GLU A 13 10.41 -41.16 -46.31
N ILE A 14 11.25 -40.55 -47.17
CA ILE A 14 12.06 -39.37 -46.82
C ILE A 14 11.14 -38.20 -46.46
N SER A 15 10.07 -37.95 -47.21
CA SER A 15 9.11 -36.88 -46.90
C SER A 15 8.42 -37.13 -45.55
N ILE A 16 7.92 -38.35 -45.31
CA ILE A 16 7.25 -38.71 -44.05
C ILE A 16 8.21 -38.55 -42.85
N LEU A 17 9.45 -39.03 -42.97
CA LEU A 17 10.45 -38.89 -41.92
C LEU A 17 10.81 -37.42 -41.69
N THR A 18 10.98 -36.63 -42.75
CA THR A 18 11.29 -35.20 -42.64
C THR A 18 10.17 -34.45 -41.93
N ASP A 19 8.91 -34.69 -42.31
CA ASP A 19 7.75 -34.07 -41.67
C ASP A 19 7.60 -34.52 -40.21
N THR A 20 7.87 -35.80 -39.92
CA THR A 20 7.84 -36.35 -38.57
C THR A 20 8.94 -35.74 -37.69
N PHE A 21 10.19 -35.68 -38.16
CA PHE A 21 11.29 -35.05 -37.43
C PHE A 21 11.07 -33.56 -37.23
N LYS A 22 10.51 -32.87 -38.23
CA LYS A 22 10.12 -31.46 -38.10
C LYS A 22 9.04 -31.27 -37.04
N SER A 23 7.98 -32.09 -37.06
CA SER A 23 6.92 -32.05 -36.05
C SER A 23 7.43 -32.35 -34.64
N ILE A 24 8.33 -33.32 -34.49
CA ILE A 24 9.00 -33.62 -33.22
C ILE A 24 9.86 -32.42 -32.77
N GLY A 25 10.67 -31.85 -33.68
CA GLY A 25 11.51 -30.69 -33.39
C GLY A 25 10.69 -29.47 -32.97
N ASP A 26 9.60 -29.16 -33.68
CA ASP A 26 8.68 -28.07 -33.35
C ASP A 26 8.00 -28.34 -31.99
N SER A 27 7.59 -29.57 -31.71
CA SER A 27 6.99 -29.95 -30.42
C SER A 27 7.97 -29.77 -29.26
N ILE A 28 9.22 -30.22 -29.41
CA ILE A 28 10.29 -30.02 -28.42
C ILE A 28 10.56 -28.53 -28.20
N ARG A 29 10.64 -27.76 -29.29
CA ARG A 29 10.85 -26.31 -29.21
C ARG A 29 9.72 -25.61 -28.45
N ILE A 30 8.47 -25.90 -28.80
CA ILE A 30 7.29 -25.32 -28.12
C ILE A 30 7.30 -25.67 -26.63
N GLU A 31 7.63 -26.91 -26.28
CA GLU A 31 7.75 -27.36 -24.90
C GLU A 31 8.85 -26.60 -24.14
N LEU A 32 10.03 -26.44 -24.74
CA LEU A 32 11.15 -25.70 -24.14
C LEU A 32 10.83 -24.21 -23.99
N ASP A 33 10.28 -23.59 -25.03
CA ASP A 33 9.85 -22.18 -25.00
C ASP A 33 8.80 -21.96 -23.90
N GLN A 34 7.84 -22.89 -23.76
CA GLN A 34 6.83 -22.85 -22.70
C GLN A 34 7.46 -23.01 -21.31
N ARG A 35 8.41 -23.93 -21.12
CA ARG A 35 9.13 -24.11 -19.85
C ARG A 35 9.95 -22.88 -19.46
N ILE A 36 10.65 -22.27 -20.40
CA ILE A 36 11.41 -21.03 -20.15
C ILE A 36 10.46 -19.91 -19.74
N LYS A 37 9.32 -19.79 -20.43
CA LYS A 37 8.29 -18.81 -20.10
C LYS A 37 7.69 -19.03 -18.71
N ASP A 38 7.37 -20.28 -18.36
CA ASP A 38 6.80 -20.64 -17.06
C ASP A 38 7.79 -20.38 -15.92
N TYR A 39 9.05 -20.78 -16.11
CA TYR A 39 10.12 -20.50 -15.15
C TYR A 39 10.34 -18.99 -14.98
N SER A 40 10.46 -18.23 -16.07
CA SER A 40 10.65 -16.77 -16.02
C SER A 40 9.46 -16.07 -15.35
N SER A 41 8.24 -16.51 -15.64
CA SER A 41 7.03 -16.00 -14.98
C SER A 41 7.04 -16.30 -13.48
N SER A 42 7.45 -17.51 -13.08
CA SER A 42 7.55 -17.87 -11.66
C SER A 42 8.56 -17.00 -10.90
N LEU A 43 9.70 -16.66 -11.52
CA LEU A 43 10.68 -15.75 -10.95
C LEU A 43 10.11 -14.32 -10.85
N LEU A 44 9.39 -13.87 -11.87
CA LEU A 44 8.70 -12.57 -11.87
C LEU A 44 7.72 -12.47 -10.69
N TYR A 45 6.77 -13.40 -10.61
CA TYR A 45 5.75 -13.41 -9.56
C TYR A 45 6.33 -13.64 -8.16
N LYS A 46 7.60 -14.04 -8.06
CA LYS A 46 8.27 -14.23 -6.79
C LYS A 46 9.06 -12.99 -6.37
N TYR A 47 9.92 -12.46 -7.24
CA TYR A 47 10.78 -11.32 -6.93
C TYR A 47 10.09 -9.97 -7.08
N TYR A 48 9.12 -9.88 -8.00
CA TYR A 48 8.35 -8.68 -8.29
C TYR A 48 6.88 -8.84 -7.94
N ASN A 49 6.52 -9.81 -7.09
CA ASN A 49 5.14 -10.00 -6.61
C ASN A 49 4.59 -8.72 -5.99
N ASN A 50 5.48 -7.94 -5.37
CA ASN A 50 5.12 -6.67 -4.75
C ASN A 50 4.50 -5.68 -5.75
N LEU A 51 4.75 -5.78 -7.06
CA LEU A 51 4.15 -4.93 -8.09
C LEU A 51 2.68 -5.30 -8.37
N PHE A 52 2.29 -6.54 -8.09
CA PHE A 52 0.94 -7.05 -8.33
C PHE A 52 -0.03 -6.81 -7.17
N TYR A 53 0.44 -6.30 -6.03
CA TYR A 53 -0.47 -5.94 -4.95
C TYR A 53 -1.29 -4.70 -5.32
N PHE A 54 -2.51 -4.70 -4.82
CA PHE A 54 -3.52 -3.68 -5.07
C PHE A 54 -4.04 -3.18 -3.72
N LEU A 55 -4.56 -1.96 -3.67
CA LEU A 55 -5.19 -1.47 -2.46
C LEU A 55 -6.61 -2.05 -2.37
N PRO A 56 -6.96 -2.80 -1.30
CA PRO A 56 -8.33 -3.24 -1.09
C PRO A 56 -9.27 -2.05 -0.93
N LYS A 57 -10.58 -2.29 -1.01
CA LYS A 57 -11.57 -1.25 -0.68
C LYS A 57 -11.26 -0.70 0.71
N SER A 58 -11.37 0.60 0.91
CA SER A 58 -10.95 1.21 2.17
C SER A 58 -11.81 2.39 2.51
N TYR A 59 -12.19 2.55 3.78
CA TYR A 59 -12.94 3.70 4.27
C TYR A 59 -12.17 4.43 5.36
N LEU A 60 -12.37 5.75 5.43
CA LEU A 60 -11.98 6.54 6.58
C LEU A 60 -13.23 6.78 7.42
N ILE A 61 -13.24 6.28 8.65
CA ILE A 61 -14.35 6.48 9.59
C ILE A 61 -13.96 7.46 10.67
N GLU A 62 -14.86 8.37 11.03
CA GLU A 62 -14.79 9.19 12.21
C GLU A 62 -15.51 8.46 13.35
N ILE A 63 -14.83 8.35 14.49
CA ILE A 63 -15.38 7.76 15.71
C ILE A 63 -15.63 8.88 16.69
N LYS A 64 -16.91 9.14 16.97
CA LYS A 64 -17.31 10.07 18.04
C LYS A 64 -17.67 9.27 19.27
N ASP A 65 -16.84 9.41 20.30
CA ASP A 65 -17.08 8.87 21.62
C ASP A 65 -16.88 9.97 22.66
N ASN A 66 -17.92 10.15 23.48
CA ASN A 66 -18.00 11.17 24.51
C ASN A 66 -18.09 10.54 25.92
N ASN A 67 -18.07 9.21 26.04
CA ASN A 67 -18.40 8.52 27.29
C ASN A 67 -17.19 7.89 28.00
N HIS A 68 -16.04 7.76 27.32
CA HIS A 68 -14.87 7.05 27.85
C HIS A 68 -13.67 8.00 27.99
N VAL A 69 -12.62 7.57 28.70
CA VAL A 69 -11.35 8.31 28.87
C VAL A 69 -10.39 8.17 27.66
N GLY A 70 -10.88 7.52 26.61
CA GLY A 70 -10.13 7.11 25.42
C GLY A 70 -9.84 5.61 25.39
N TYR A 71 -9.51 5.08 24.22
CA TYR A 71 -9.16 3.67 24.03
C TYR A 71 -8.32 3.45 22.77
N GLN A 72 -7.63 2.33 22.70
CA GLN A 72 -6.85 1.94 21.52
C GLN A 72 -7.59 0.92 20.65
N ILE A 73 -7.58 1.16 19.35
CA ILE A 73 -8.02 0.23 18.33
C ILE A 73 -6.77 -0.42 17.74
N THR A 74 -6.63 -1.73 17.93
CA THR A 74 -5.50 -2.50 17.43
C THR A 74 -5.74 -2.94 15.98
N PRO A 75 -4.66 -3.24 15.23
CA PRO A 75 -4.79 -3.93 13.95
C PRO A 75 -5.62 -5.22 14.08
N ASP A 76 -6.25 -5.60 12.97
CA ASP A 76 -7.04 -6.84 12.81
C ASP A 76 -8.38 -6.91 13.58
N GLN A 77 -8.74 -5.87 14.35
CA GLN A 77 -10.09 -5.74 14.90
C GLN A 77 -11.13 -5.65 13.77
N GLN A 78 -12.22 -6.40 13.87
CA GLN A 78 -13.21 -6.47 12.79
C GLN A 78 -14.25 -5.35 12.87
N PHE A 79 -14.48 -4.75 11.71
CA PHE A 79 -15.59 -3.86 11.40
C PHE A 79 -16.42 -4.53 10.32
N PHE A 80 -17.74 -4.47 10.46
CA PHE A 80 -18.67 -5.01 9.49
C PHE A 80 -19.37 -3.86 8.79
N ILE A 81 -19.38 -3.92 7.48
CA ILE A 81 -20.08 -2.98 6.62
C ILE A 81 -21.25 -3.71 6.00
N GLU A 82 -22.43 -3.39 6.49
CA GLU A 82 -23.68 -3.94 6.00
C GLU A 82 -24.23 -3.05 4.90
N ASP A 83 -24.16 -3.51 3.66
CA ASP A 83 -24.85 -2.90 2.53
C ASP A 83 -26.32 -3.30 2.59
N LYS A 84 -27.16 -2.40 3.11
CA LYS A 84 -28.59 -2.64 3.32
C LYS A 84 -29.36 -2.75 2.00
N LYS A 85 -28.85 -2.15 0.92
CA LYS A 85 -29.49 -2.21 -0.40
C LYS A 85 -29.28 -3.57 -1.05
N ASN A 86 -28.05 -4.07 -1.01
CA ASN A 86 -27.68 -5.33 -1.68
C ASN A 86 -27.71 -6.54 -0.73
N ASN A 87 -28.00 -6.33 0.56
CA ASN A 87 -28.02 -7.35 1.60
C ASN A 87 -26.69 -8.14 1.69
N ASN A 88 -25.58 -7.43 1.64
CA ASN A 88 -24.24 -7.98 1.75
C ASN A 88 -23.57 -7.47 3.02
N SER A 89 -22.74 -8.30 3.63
CA SER A 89 -21.87 -7.91 4.75
C SER A 89 -20.42 -8.07 4.35
N LEU A 90 -19.65 -7.01 4.51
CA LEU A 90 -18.23 -6.98 4.21
C LEU A 90 -17.43 -6.83 5.50
N VAL A 91 -16.34 -7.56 5.59
CA VAL A 91 -15.42 -7.51 6.73
C VAL A 91 -14.29 -6.56 6.42
N PHE A 92 -14.07 -5.62 7.32
CA PHE A 92 -13.00 -4.64 7.26
C PHE A 92 -12.15 -4.71 8.53
N THR A 93 -10.87 -4.45 8.41
CA THR A 93 -9.97 -4.34 9.56
C THR A 93 -9.14 -3.05 9.48
N PRO A 94 -8.79 -2.44 10.62
CA PRO A 94 -7.78 -1.41 10.64
C PRO A 94 -6.43 -2.04 10.35
N ARG A 95 -5.59 -1.32 9.59
CA ARG A 95 -4.20 -1.70 9.30
C ARG A 95 -3.20 -0.78 10.00
N LEU A 96 -3.64 -0.10 11.05
CA LEU A 96 -2.79 0.66 11.97
C LEU A 96 -3.42 0.69 13.36
N GLU A 97 -2.59 0.93 14.37
CA GLU A 97 -3.04 1.16 15.74
C GLU A 97 -3.41 2.63 15.94
N THR A 98 -4.63 2.89 16.38
CA THR A 98 -5.16 4.25 16.57
C THR A 98 -5.69 4.43 17.98
N THR A 99 -5.28 5.50 18.66
CA THR A 99 -5.93 5.95 19.89
C THR A 99 -7.14 6.81 19.54
N ILE A 100 -8.30 6.45 20.07
CA ILE A 100 -9.50 7.29 20.08
C ILE A 100 -9.49 8.09 21.40
N ALA A 101 -9.36 9.40 21.29
CA ALA A 101 -9.31 10.31 22.43
C ALA A 101 -10.70 10.91 22.72
N PRO A 102 -11.04 11.26 23.98
CA PRO A 102 -12.35 11.80 24.35
C PRO A 102 -12.47 13.29 24.03
N VAL A 103 -12.26 13.65 22.77
CA VAL A 103 -12.18 15.04 22.31
C VAL A 103 -13.58 15.61 22.13
N LYS A 104 -13.85 16.71 22.83
CA LYS A 104 -15.06 17.52 22.71
C LYS A 104 -14.97 18.47 21.51
N ASP A 105 -13.84 19.18 21.39
CA ASP A 105 -13.62 20.16 20.34
C ASP A 105 -12.15 20.18 19.89
N ILE A 106 -11.95 20.55 18.63
CA ILE A 106 -10.64 20.68 17.99
C ILE A 106 -10.59 22.04 17.28
N GLN A 107 -9.65 22.88 17.68
CA GLN A 107 -9.48 24.22 17.10
C GLN A 107 -8.07 24.37 16.56
N THR A 108 -7.95 24.83 15.31
CA THR A 108 -6.66 25.17 14.72
C THR A 108 -6.60 26.68 14.54
N LYS A 109 -5.50 27.32 14.95
CA LYS A 109 -5.29 28.77 14.77
C LYS A 109 -3.88 29.05 14.30
N GLN A 110 -3.76 29.96 13.34
CA GLN A 110 -2.46 30.53 12.99
C GLN A 110 -1.97 31.42 14.13
N VAL A 111 -0.77 31.16 14.62
CA VAL A 111 -0.13 31.97 15.67
C VAL A 111 0.70 33.07 15.02
N ASN A 112 1.43 32.73 13.95
CA ASN A 112 2.20 33.64 13.11
C ASN A 112 2.40 33.03 11.72
N GLU A 113 3.21 33.65 10.87
CA GLU A 113 3.49 33.20 9.50
C GLU A 113 4.08 31.80 9.38
N SER A 114 4.71 31.26 10.44
CA SER A 114 5.42 29.98 10.41
C SER A 114 4.98 29.02 11.53
N THR A 115 3.90 29.33 12.23
CA THR A 115 3.45 28.56 13.41
C THR A 115 1.95 28.45 13.46
N VAL A 116 1.47 27.22 13.68
CA VAL A 116 0.06 26.90 13.93
C VAL A 116 -0.09 26.27 15.31
N SER A 117 -1.22 26.57 15.94
CA SER A 117 -1.65 25.95 17.19
C SER A 117 -2.81 25.02 16.91
N LEU A 118 -2.80 23.84 17.54
CA LEU A 118 -3.89 22.87 17.53
C LEU A 118 -4.32 22.61 18.97
N THR A 119 -5.50 23.08 19.34
CA THR A 119 -6.09 22.89 20.67
C THR A 119 -7.08 21.73 20.64
N LEU A 120 -6.93 20.81 21.58
CA LEU A 120 -7.83 19.69 21.86
C LEU A 120 -8.43 19.90 23.25
N ASP A 121 -9.74 20.08 23.31
CA ASP A 121 -10.49 20.12 24.56
C ASP A 121 -11.09 18.74 24.81
N PHE A 122 -10.90 18.20 26.01
CA PHE A 122 -11.40 16.86 26.34
C PHE A 122 -12.70 16.91 27.17
N GLU A 123 -13.61 15.98 26.89
CA GLU A 123 -14.84 15.81 27.66
C GLU A 123 -14.59 15.03 28.96
N HIS A 124 -13.61 14.13 28.93
CA HIS A 124 -13.11 13.34 30.05
C HIS A 124 -11.58 13.38 30.08
N SER A 125 -10.97 13.07 31.22
CA SER A 125 -9.51 13.04 31.32
C SER A 125 -8.92 12.09 30.28
N PHE A 126 -7.96 12.58 29.49
CA PHE A 126 -7.24 11.77 28.51
C PHE A 126 -6.08 11.02 29.18
N GLU A 127 -6.04 9.69 29.03
CA GLU A 127 -5.09 8.81 29.75
C GLU A 127 -3.94 8.26 28.89
N TYR A 128 -3.86 8.66 27.61
CA TYR A 128 -2.80 8.19 26.71
C TYR A 128 -1.78 9.30 26.46
N ASP A 129 -0.50 8.94 26.31
CA ASP A 129 0.56 9.88 25.93
C ASP A 129 0.72 10.01 24.40
N TYR A 130 -0.18 9.37 23.65
CA TYR A 130 -0.09 9.21 22.21
C TYR A 130 -1.47 9.25 21.54
N PHE A 131 -1.56 9.98 20.43
CA PHE A 131 -2.74 10.04 19.56
C PHE A 131 -2.37 10.39 18.11
N THR A 132 -3.33 10.21 17.20
CA THR A 132 -3.14 10.48 15.77
C THR A 132 -3.90 11.74 15.35
N VAL A 133 -3.21 12.66 14.69
CA VAL A 133 -3.80 13.85 14.06
C VAL A 133 -3.81 13.65 12.56
N TRP A 134 -4.90 14.07 11.93
CA TRP A 134 -5.13 13.96 10.50
C TRP A 134 -5.20 15.34 9.88
N ILE A 135 -4.62 15.53 8.70
CA ILE A 135 -5.00 16.65 7.85
C ILE A 135 -6.45 16.41 7.44
N ASN A 136 -7.25 17.47 7.42
CA ASN A 136 -8.67 17.39 7.16
C ASN A 136 -8.93 16.62 5.86
N PRO A 137 -9.66 15.49 5.91
CA PRO A 137 -9.91 14.64 4.74
C PRO A 137 -10.51 15.38 3.55
N GLN A 138 -11.36 16.38 3.81
CA GLN A 138 -11.96 17.20 2.77
C GLN A 138 -10.90 18.05 2.07
N PHE A 139 -10.03 18.73 2.83
CA PHE A 139 -8.89 19.46 2.28
C PHE A 139 -7.97 18.52 1.51
N SER A 140 -7.60 17.38 2.09
CA SER A 140 -6.75 16.36 1.46
C SER A 140 -7.30 15.78 0.15
N LYS A 141 -8.62 15.75 -0.01
CA LYS A 141 -9.29 15.28 -1.23
C LYS A 141 -9.15 16.28 -2.37
N PHE A 142 -9.32 17.58 -2.09
CA PHE A 142 -9.28 18.64 -3.11
C PHE A 142 -7.86 19.18 -3.35
N HIS A 143 -7.02 19.19 -2.33
CA HIS A 143 -5.67 19.75 -2.31
C HIS A 143 -4.63 18.69 -1.95
N LYS A 144 -4.67 17.53 -2.64
CA LYS A 144 -3.84 16.35 -2.28
C LYS A 144 -2.33 16.64 -2.26
N TYR A 145 -1.84 17.47 -3.18
CA TYR A 145 -0.42 17.81 -3.30
C TYR A 145 0.05 18.73 -2.17
N GLU A 146 -0.76 19.75 -1.84
CA GLU A 146 -0.50 20.65 -0.70
C GLU A 146 -0.57 19.89 0.63
N ALA A 147 -1.51 18.96 0.78
CA ALA A 147 -1.62 18.14 1.98
C ALA A 147 -0.40 17.23 2.20
N ASP A 148 0.16 16.59 1.16
CA ASP A 148 1.42 15.82 1.31
C ASP A 148 2.60 16.75 1.66
N PHE A 149 2.63 17.98 1.13
CA PHE A 149 3.64 18.97 1.46
C PHE A 149 3.56 19.40 2.94
N ILE A 150 2.37 19.80 3.42
CA ILE A 150 2.10 20.13 4.84
C ILE A 150 2.54 18.97 5.73
N LEU A 151 2.15 17.74 5.39
CA LEU A 151 2.53 16.56 6.16
C LEU A 151 4.06 16.39 6.22
N ASN A 152 4.75 16.51 5.08
CA ASN A 152 6.20 16.38 5.04
C ASN A 152 6.88 17.48 5.86
N GLU A 153 6.38 18.72 5.82
CA GLU A 153 6.91 19.83 6.61
C GLU A 153 6.77 19.55 8.12
N LEU A 154 5.57 19.15 8.55
CA LEU A 154 5.30 18.77 9.94
C LEU A 154 6.22 17.65 10.43
N LEU A 155 6.41 16.60 9.63
CA LEU A 155 7.24 15.45 9.99
C LEU A 155 8.74 15.75 10.00
N ASN A 156 9.19 16.80 9.31
CA ASN A 156 10.60 17.22 9.27
C ASN A 156 10.94 18.31 10.29
N ASN A 157 9.98 18.70 11.13
CA ASN A 157 10.23 19.66 12.20
C ASN A 157 11.29 19.14 13.17
N LYS A 158 12.18 20.05 13.58
CA LYS A 158 13.15 19.76 14.64
C LYS A 158 12.40 19.61 15.98
N PRO A 159 12.79 18.67 16.86
CA PRO A 159 12.17 18.52 18.17
C PRO A 159 12.20 19.79 19.05
N SER A 160 13.09 20.74 18.76
CA SER A 160 13.17 22.04 19.44
C SER A 160 12.06 23.02 19.03
N ASP A 161 11.45 22.82 17.87
CA ASP A 161 10.57 23.79 17.22
C ASP A 161 9.09 23.48 17.49
N ILE A 162 8.83 22.38 18.20
CA ILE A 162 7.49 21.85 18.46
C ILE A 162 7.36 21.46 19.92
N PHE A 163 6.20 21.74 20.51
CA PHE A 163 5.92 21.41 21.91
C PHE A 163 4.41 21.37 22.16
N ALA A 164 4.01 20.79 23.29
CA ALA A 164 2.65 20.80 23.78
C ALA A 164 2.58 21.65 25.05
N LYS A 165 1.54 22.47 25.16
CA LYS A 165 1.08 23.01 26.45
C LYS A 165 -0.08 22.15 26.93
N VAL A 166 0.05 21.58 28.12
CA VAL A 166 -0.91 20.66 28.70
C VAL A 166 -1.53 21.33 29.91
N MET A 167 -2.86 21.45 29.90
CA MET A 167 -3.62 21.95 31.05
C MET A 167 -4.21 20.76 31.79
N PHE A 168 -3.87 20.65 33.07
CA PHE A 168 -4.41 19.66 33.98
C PHE A 168 -5.58 20.24 34.78
N LYS A 169 -6.44 19.35 35.27
CA LYS A 169 -7.53 19.70 36.18
C LYS A 169 -7.00 20.43 37.40
N GLY A 170 -7.63 21.58 37.69
CA GLY A 170 -7.15 22.52 38.70
C GLY A 170 -6.31 23.68 38.14
N GLY A 171 -6.13 23.76 36.82
CA GLY A 171 -5.56 24.92 36.12
C GLY A 171 -4.03 24.93 36.01
N ASN A 172 -3.36 23.82 36.36
CA ASN A 172 -1.91 23.71 36.23
C ASN A 172 -1.53 23.57 34.75
N LEU A 173 -0.62 24.41 34.27
CA LEU A 173 -0.11 24.38 32.90
C LEU A 173 1.32 23.83 32.88
N ALA A 174 1.59 22.84 32.03
CA ALA A 174 2.93 22.34 31.78
C ALA A 174 3.29 22.40 30.30
N ILE A 175 4.55 22.73 30.01
CA ILE A 175 5.11 22.64 28.66
C ILE A 175 5.84 21.30 28.54
N LYS A 176 5.46 20.50 27.55
CA LYS A 176 5.98 19.16 27.30
C LYS A 176 6.57 19.08 25.90
N LYS A 177 7.64 18.30 25.76
CA LYS A 177 8.21 17.98 24.45
C LYS A 177 7.29 17.01 23.71
N ILE A 178 7.23 17.15 22.39
CA ILE A 178 6.49 16.22 21.54
C ILE A 178 7.38 15.62 20.47
N GLN A 179 7.02 14.42 20.05
CA GLN A 179 7.60 13.74 18.91
C GLN A 179 6.51 13.48 17.88
N LEU A 180 6.79 13.87 16.63
CA LEU A 180 5.91 13.59 15.50
C LEU A 180 6.49 12.40 14.72
N SER A 181 5.63 11.51 14.26
CA SER A 181 6.05 10.40 13.41
C SER A 181 5.00 10.07 12.37
N SER A 182 5.43 9.50 11.25
CA SER A 182 4.51 9.03 10.21
C SER A 182 3.61 7.90 10.72
N LEU A 183 2.46 7.74 10.07
CA LEU A 183 1.58 6.59 10.30
C LEU A 183 2.32 5.28 9.96
N LYS A 184 2.19 4.29 10.85
CA LYS A 184 2.81 2.97 10.68
C LYS A 184 1.75 1.97 10.23
N TYR A 185 1.48 1.98 8.92
CA TYR A 185 0.58 1.00 8.31
C TYR A 185 1.20 -0.40 8.24
N GLN A 186 0.39 -1.41 8.53
CA GLN A 186 0.60 -2.82 8.20
C GLN A 186 0.17 -3.12 6.75
N LEU A 187 0.42 -2.17 5.84
CA LEU A 187 0.20 -2.33 4.40
C LEU A 187 1.53 -2.66 3.72
N LYS A 188 1.48 -3.40 2.62
CA LYS A 188 2.65 -3.65 1.78
C LYS A 188 3.22 -2.34 1.22
N PRO A 189 4.52 -2.27 0.93
CA PRO A 189 5.14 -1.03 0.44
C PRO A 189 4.47 -0.44 -0.80
N ILE A 190 3.99 -1.25 -1.75
CA ILE A 190 3.29 -0.73 -2.93
C ILE A 190 1.90 -0.20 -2.59
N GLU A 191 1.16 -0.85 -1.69
CA GLU A 191 -0.20 -0.48 -1.30
C GLU A 191 -0.18 0.92 -0.66
N GLN A 192 0.85 1.22 0.14
CA GLN A 192 1.07 2.56 0.68
C GLN A 192 1.30 3.61 -0.41
N THR A 193 2.00 3.25 -1.49
CA THR A 193 2.23 4.15 -2.63
C THR A 193 0.93 4.38 -3.41
N ILE A 194 0.17 3.32 -3.68
CA ILE A 194 -1.14 3.36 -4.34
C ILE A 194 -2.13 4.19 -3.51
N ALA A 195 -2.16 4.00 -2.19
CA ALA A 195 -3.03 4.76 -1.29
C ALA A 195 -2.77 6.28 -1.36
N LYS A 196 -1.51 6.72 -1.54
CA LYS A 196 -1.22 8.16 -1.70
C LYS A 196 -1.81 8.76 -2.97
N ILE A 197 -1.87 7.98 -4.05
CA ILE A 197 -2.39 8.43 -5.35
C ILE A 197 -3.92 8.43 -5.33
N HIS A 198 -4.51 7.35 -4.85
CA HIS A 198 -5.93 7.05 -5.05
C HIS A 198 -6.81 7.30 -3.84
N ALA A 199 -6.23 7.25 -2.65
CA ALA A 199 -6.94 7.35 -1.37
C ALA A 199 -6.20 8.31 -0.42
N SER A 200 -5.78 9.46 -0.94
CA SER A 200 -4.93 10.41 -0.21
C SER A 200 -5.41 10.77 1.22
N PRO A 201 -6.71 10.93 1.52
CA PRO A 201 -7.19 11.25 2.87
C PRO A 201 -6.91 10.17 3.91
N ILE A 202 -6.82 8.89 3.51
CA ILE A 202 -6.40 7.84 4.46
C ILE A 202 -4.89 7.83 4.69
N THR A 203 -4.08 8.60 3.95
CA THR A 203 -2.62 8.60 4.12
C THR A 203 -2.08 9.84 4.83
N PHE A 204 -2.86 10.92 4.92
CA PHE A 204 -2.40 12.21 5.40
C PHE A 204 -2.71 12.43 6.89
N GLY A 205 -2.06 11.62 7.72
CA GLY A 205 -2.04 11.80 9.17
C GLY A 205 -0.64 11.62 9.72
N PHE A 206 -0.48 11.97 10.98
CA PHE A 206 0.75 11.81 11.74
C PHE A 206 0.42 11.52 13.20
N ASN A 207 1.37 10.86 13.85
CA ASN A 207 1.27 10.48 15.23
C ASN A 207 1.97 11.49 16.12
N VAL A 208 1.35 11.84 17.23
CA VAL A 208 1.87 12.73 18.25
C VAL A 208 2.13 11.91 19.50
N LYS A 209 3.38 11.93 20.00
CA LYS A 209 3.73 11.40 21.32
C LYS A 209 4.18 12.55 22.22
N ILE A 210 3.60 12.67 23.41
CA ILE A 210 3.96 13.69 24.40
C ILE A 210 4.88 13.06 25.45
N GLU A 211 6.10 13.57 25.57
CA GLU A 211 7.08 13.01 26.52
C GLU A 211 6.68 13.31 27.97
N ASN A 212 6.66 12.27 28.81
CA ASN A 212 6.36 12.36 30.24
C ASN A 212 5.07 13.14 30.52
N LEU A 213 4.00 12.86 29.77
CA LEU A 213 2.70 13.53 29.92
C LEU A 213 2.24 13.47 31.38
N PHE A 214 2.14 12.26 31.94
CA PHE A 214 1.80 12.01 33.33
C PHE A 214 3.07 11.91 34.18
N SER A 215 3.24 12.83 35.12
CA SER A 215 4.30 12.77 36.12
C SER A 215 3.81 12.09 37.40
N TYR A 216 2.50 12.15 37.65
CA TYR A 216 1.82 11.50 38.77
C TYR A 216 0.58 10.75 38.30
N ARG A 217 0.16 9.71 39.04
CA ARG A 217 -1.05 8.93 38.72
C ARG A 217 -2.36 9.73 38.82
N SER A 218 -2.34 10.85 39.53
CA SER A 218 -3.49 11.74 39.71
C SER A 218 -3.60 12.83 38.65
N ASP A 219 -2.67 12.88 37.69
CA ASP A 219 -2.67 13.90 36.64
C ASP A 219 -3.87 13.66 35.70
N GLU A 220 -4.87 14.53 35.76
CA GLU A 220 -6.03 14.52 34.88
C GLU A 220 -5.89 15.60 33.81
N VAL A 221 -5.81 15.23 32.54
CA VAL A 221 -5.58 16.16 31.41
C VAL A 221 -6.91 16.69 30.88
N GLU A 222 -7.10 18.01 30.89
CA GLU A 222 -8.33 18.67 30.41
C GLU A 222 -8.17 19.27 29.00
N GLN A 223 -6.98 19.75 28.66
CA GLN A 223 -6.69 20.35 27.36
C GLN A 223 -5.24 20.12 26.93
N ILE A 224 -5.04 19.91 25.63
CA ILE A 224 -3.72 19.91 25.00
C ILE A 224 -3.70 20.94 23.88
N GLU A 225 -2.77 21.90 23.93
CA GLU A 225 -2.44 22.80 22.81
C GLU A 225 -1.09 22.40 22.21
N LEU A 226 -1.11 21.85 20.99
CA LEU A 226 0.10 21.57 20.22
C LEU A 226 0.56 22.84 19.50
N ILE A 227 1.83 23.19 19.64
CA ILE A 227 2.48 24.25 18.87
C ILE A 227 3.35 23.58 17.81
N LEU A 228 2.99 23.80 16.55
CA LEU A 228 3.60 23.18 15.38
C LEU A 228 4.16 24.25 14.46
N LYS A 229 5.33 23.99 13.90
CA LYS A 229 5.96 24.85 12.90
C LYS A 229 5.50 24.44 11.50
N LEU A 230 4.95 25.40 10.76
CA LEU A 230 4.36 25.22 9.45
C LEU A 230 4.35 26.58 8.74
N ASP A 231 5.00 26.70 7.59
CA ASP A 231 5.12 27.94 6.82
C ASP A 231 3.81 28.28 6.10
N MET A 232 3.01 29.13 6.74
CA MET A 232 1.69 29.49 6.27
C MET A 232 1.70 30.48 5.10
N GLN A 233 2.83 31.12 4.77
CA GLN A 233 2.92 32.01 3.61
C GLN A 233 2.68 31.25 2.29
N ALA A 234 2.92 29.95 2.29
CA ALA A 234 2.74 29.08 1.14
C ALA A 234 1.29 28.60 0.95
N TYR A 235 0.36 28.89 1.87
CA TYR A 235 -0.98 28.27 1.90
C TYR A 235 -2.12 29.31 1.88
N HIS A 236 -3.31 28.86 1.44
CA HIS A 236 -4.52 29.66 1.49
C HIS A 236 -5.09 29.72 2.93
N GLU A 237 -5.25 30.93 3.47
CA GLU A 237 -5.71 31.16 4.86
C GLU A 237 -7.10 30.58 5.18
N GLU A 238 -7.95 30.40 4.16
CA GLU A 238 -9.36 29.99 4.33
C GLU A 238 -9.55 28.64 5.04
N TYR A 239 -8.56 27.74 4.99
CA TYR A 239 -8.69 26.38 5.52
C TYR A 239 -8.05 26.17 6.91
N ILE A 240 -7.30 27.15 7.42
CA ILE A 240 -6.48 26.98 8.64
C ILE A 240 -7.32 26.53 9.82
N GLY A 241 -8.47 27.18 10.05
CA GLY A 241 -9.34 26.90 11.20
C GLY A 241 -9.85 25.46 11.28
N SER A 242 -9.85 24.75 10.16
CA SER A 242 -10.34 23.37 10.04
C SER A 242 -9.29 22.40 9.51
N LEU A 243 -8.01 22.78 9.50
CA LEU A 243 -6.94 22.04 8.83
C LEU A 243 -6.73 20.65 9.44
N PHE A 244 -6.97 20.48 10.74
CA PHE A 244 -6.74 19.21 11.43
C PHE A 244 -8.02 18.55 11.94
N LYS A 245 -7.99 17.22 11.99
CA LYS A 245 -9.01 16.33 12.54
C LYS A 245 -8.35 15.26 13.43
N ILE A 246 -9.13 14.65 14.30
CA ILE A 246 -8.72 13.56 15.21
C ILE A 246 -9.77 12.45 15.19
N ASN A 247 -9.48 11.31 15.83
CA ASN A 247 -10.37 10.15 15.93
C ASN A 247 -10.86 9.61 14.58
N LEU A 248 -10.02 9.74 13.55
CA LEU A 248 -10.23 9.08 12.27
C LEU A 248 -9.50 7.74 12.24
N LEU A 249 -10.18 6.72 11.73
CA LEU A 249 -9.67 5.37 11.59
C LEU A 249 -9.86 4.91 10.15
N PRO A 250 -8.77 4.58 9.42
CA PRO A 250 -8.88 3.93 8.13
C PRO A 250 -9.04 2.42 8.33
N ILE A 251 -10.05 1.87 7.67
CA ILE A 251 -10.36 0.44 7.66
C ILE A 251 -10.30 -0.07 6.23
N PHE A 252 -9.81 -1.28 6.04
CA PHE A 252 -9.58 -1.91 4.74
C PHE A 252 -10.38 -3.20 4.63
N ASN A 253 -11.00 -3.47 3.49
CA ASN A 253 -11.70 -4.72 3.20
C ASN A 253 -10.68 -5.82 3.03
N SER A 254 -10.17 -6.26 4.17
CA SER A 254 -9.11 -7.24 4.27
C SER A 254 -9.27 -7.91 5.62
N TYR A 255 -9.20 -9.23 5.67
CA TYR A 255 -9.31 -9.99 6.92
C TYR A 255 -8.55 -11.30 6.80
N ASP A 256 -8.13 -11.84 7.93
CA ASP A 256 -7.35 -13.07 7.96
C ASP A 256 -8.23 -14.24 8.39
N ASP A 257 -8.23 -15.31 7.60
CA ASP A 257 -8.95 -16.55 7.90
C ASP A 257 -8.37 -17.74 7.13
N TYR A 258 -8.83 -18.94 7.44
CA TYR A 258 -8.41 -20.18 6.80
C TYR A 258 -9.08 -20.40 5.44
N SER A 259 -8.32 -21.00 4.52
CA SER A 259 -8.87 -21.54 3.28
C SER A 259 -9.51 -22.90 3.48
N TYR A 260 -10.43 -23.24 2.58
CA TYR A 260 -10.90 -24.61 2.39
C TYR A 260 -9.73 -25.54 2.02
N SER A 261 -9.76 -26.76 2.53
CA SER A 261 -8.72 -27.77 2.23
C SER A 261 -8.85 -28.32 0.82
N VAL A 262 -7.79 -28.23 0.02
CA VAL A 262 -7.72 -28.79 -1.34
C VAL A 262 -6.84 -30.03 -1.35
N TYR A 263 -7.32 -31.10 -1.99
CA TYR A 263 -6.51 -32.29 -2.29
C TYR A 263 -5.98 -32.17 -3.70
N THR A 264 -4.67 -32.36 -3.87
CA THR A 264 -4.05 -32.33 -5.19
C THR A 264 -3.30 -33.63 -5.47
N ASN A 265 -3.60 -34.19 -6.65
CA ASN A 265 -3.13 -35.50 -7.09
C ASN A 265 -1.95 -35.41 -8.08
N ASN A 266 -1.59 -34.19 -8.50
CA ASN A 266 -0.48 -33.89 -9.40
C ASN A 266 0.09 -32.49 -9.09
N LEU A 267 1.12 -32.08 -9.83
CA LEU A 267 1.89 -30.81 -9.74
C LEU A 267 1.20 -29.75 -8.87
N LEU A 268 1.88 -29.32 -7.80
CA LEU A 268 1.42 -28.31 -6.84
C LEU A 268 1.31 -26.88 -7.43
N SER A 269 1.06 -26.75 -8.73
CA SER A 269 0.86 -25.49 -9.45
C SER A 269 -0.63 -25.19 -9.63
N GLN A 270 -0.97 -23.91 -9.60
CA GLN A 270 -2.30 -23.34 -9.85
C GLN A 270 -3.40 -23.81 -8.90
N ILE A 271 -3.06 -24.09 -7.64
CA ILE A 271 -4.05 -24.45 -6.61
C ILE A 271 -4.92 -23.23 -6.33
N LYS A 272 -6.17 -23.25 -6.79
CA LYS A 272 -7.13 -22.18 -6.54
C LYS A 272 -7.55 -22.19 -5.07
N LEU A 273 -7.09 -21.19 -4.32
CA LEU A 273 -7.50 -21.00 -2.94
C LEU A 273 -8.97 -20.54 -2.91
N ARG A 274 -9.73 -21.11 -1.97
CA ARG A 274 -11.12 -20.72 -1.71
C ARG A 274 -11.30 -20.52 -0.22
N HIS A 275 -12.05 -19.49 0.18
CA HIS A 275 -12.45 -19.32 1.56
C HIS A 275 -13.48 -20.40 1.94
N ASP A 276 -13.51 -20.80 3.21
CA ASP A 276 -14.42 -21.85 3.69
C ASP A 276 -15.89 -21.41 3.63
N GLN A 277 -16.17 -20.15 3.98
CA GLN A 277 -17.53 -19.64 4.16
C GLN A 277 -17.93 -18.49 3.21
N ASP A 278 -16.97 -17.88 2.52
CA ASP A 278 -17.19 -16.66 1.75
C ASP A 278 -16.84 -16.91 0.28
N LYS A 279 -17.87 -17.13 -0.54
CA LYS A 279 -17.71 -17.39 -1.98
C LYS A 279 -17.16 -16.20 -2.76
N HIS A 280 -17.17 -15.00 -2.18
CA HIS A 280 -16.69 -13.77 -2.82
C HIS A 280 -15.28 -13.38 -2.36
N ALA A 281 -14.73 -14.10 -1.38
CA ALA A 281 -13.38 -13.88 -0.90
C ALA A 281 -12.36 -14.25 -1.99
N ILE A 282 -11.39 -13.37 -2.17
CA ILE A 282 -10.21 -13.60 -3.02
C ILE A 282 -8.94 -13.44 -2.17
N PRO A 283 -7.94 -14.30 -2.35
CA PRO A 283 -6.71 -14.25 -1.57
C PRO A 283 -5.86 -13.05 -2.00
N ILE A 284 -5.34 -12.29 -1.03
CA ILE A 284 -4.40 -11.17 -1.27
C ILE A 284 -3.03 -11.41 -0.66
N SER A 285 -2.92 -12.30 0.33
CA SER A 285 -1.63 -12.74 0.87
C SER A 285 -1.80 -14.09 1.55
N VAL A 286 -0.83 -14.99 1.44
CA VAL A 286 -0.82 -16.23 2.23
C VAL A 286 0.07 -15.98 3.45
N LEU A 287 -0.41 -16.27 4.65
CA LEU A 287 0.33 -16.05 5.90
C LEU A 287 1.02 -17.34 6.36
N SER A 288 0.39 -18.48 6.15
CA SER A 288 0.99 -19.79 6.37
C SER A 288 0.34 -20.88 5.53
N ILE A 289 1.09 -21.95 5.28
CA ILE A 289 0.68 -23.10 4.48
C ILE A 289 0.81 -24.36 5.32
N TYR A 290 -0.17 -25.26 5.17
CA TYR A 290 -0.22 -26.53 5.85
C TYR A 290 -0.37 -27.67 4.83
N GLU A 291 0.60 -28.57 4.81
CA GLU A 291 0.54 -29.83 4.06
C GLU A 291 0.18 -30.96 5.04
N ASN A 292 -0.88 -31.71 4.76
CA ASN A 292 -1.34 -32.83 5.59
C ASN A 292 -1.47 -32.43 7.08
N ASN A 293 -1.97 -31.21 7.32
CA ASN A 293 -2.12 -30.57 8.63
C ASN A 293 -0.81 -30.28 9.38
N ARG A 294 0.33 -30.23 8.68
CA ARG A 294 1.61 -29.77 9.23
C ARG A 294 2.01 -28.47 8.57
N LYS A 295 2.36 -27.47 9.38
CA LYS A 295 2.85 -26.18 8.89
C LYS A 295 4.16 -26.41 8.13
N VAL A 296 4.23 -25.92 6.89
CA VAL A 296 5.41 -26.00 6.04
C VAL A 296 6.18 -24.68 6.13
N GLU A 297 7.50 -24.75 5.97
CA GLU A 297 8.29 -23.53 5.81
C GLU A 297 7.83 -22.79 4.55
N PHE A 298 7.35 -21.58 4.76
CA PHE A 298 6.88 -20.70 3.70
C PHE A 298 7.40 -19.31 4.01
N ASN A 299 8.24 -18.79 3.12
CA ASN A 299 8.74 -17.44 3.21
C ASN A 299 8.15 -16.61 2.07
N ASN A 300 7.27 -15.68 2.42
CA ASN A 300 6.65 -14.76 1.48
C ASN A 300 7.65 -13.88 0.71
N PHE A 301 8.90 -13.74 1.18
CA PHE A 301 9.81 -12.68 0.75
C PHE A 301 11.24 -13.14 0.40
N PHE A 302 11.60 -14.41 0.60
CA PHE A 302 12.98 -14.87 0.40
C PHE A 302 13.04 -16.31 -0.12
N PHE A 303 13.90 -16.54 -1.13
CA PHE A 303 14.21 -17.88 -1.62
C PHE A 303 15.38 -18.46 -0.83
N LYS A 304 15.16 -19.57 -0.11
CA LYS A 304 16.28 -20.36 0.44
C LYS A 304 16.84 -21.35 -0.57
N GLY A 305 16.08 -21.72 -1.60
CA GLY A 305 16.52 -22.61 -2.67
C GLY A 305 15.57 -23.77 -2.91
N GLN A 306 15.28 -24.01 -4.19
CA GLN A 306 14.63 -25.16 -4.85
C GLN A 306 13.39 -25.75 -4.16
N ASN A 307 12.22 -25.51 -4.78
CA ASN A 307 10.91 -26.05 -4.44
C ASN A 307 10.18 -25.34 -3.29
N GLU A 308 9.51 -24.23 -3.60
CA GLU A 308 8.78 -23.41 -2.64
C GLU A 308 7.41 -22.97 -3.18
N TYR A 309 6.44 -22.83 -2.29
CA TYR A 309 5.16 -22.20 -2.61
C TYR A 309 5.32 -20.69 -2.86
N TYR A 310 4.45 -20.13 -3.69
CA TYR A 310 4.24 -18.69 -3.82
C TYR A 310 2.79 -18.40 -4.18
N LEU A 311 2.27 -17.25 -3.76
CA LEU A 311 0.96 -16.77 -4.18
C LEU A 311 1.12 -15.99 -5.49
N ASN A 312 0.53 -16.49 -6.56
CA ASN A 312 0.40 -15.78 -7.82
C ASN A 312 -0.81 -14.85 -7.74
N LEU A 313 -0.57 -13.57 -7.48
CA LEU A 313 -1.64 -12.58 -7.31
C LEU A 313 -2.44 -12.30 -8.59
N SER A 314 -1.82 -12.47 -9.77
CA SER A 314 -2.50 -12.30 -11.05
C SER A 314 -3.58 -13.36 -11.28
N THR A 315 -3.26 -14.61 -10.96
CA THR A 315 -4.19 -15.75 -11.11
C THR A 315 -4.95 -16.11 -9.83
N GLN A 316 -4.61 -15.47 -8.70
CA GLN A 316 -5.14 -15.73 -7.36
C GLN A 316 -4.99 -17.20 -6.94
N SER A 317 -3.88 -17.81 -7.34
CA SER A 317 -3.61 -19.23 -7.08
C SER A 317 -2.31 -19.42 -6.29
N LEU A 318 -2.30 -20.48 -5.48
CA LEU A 318 -1.10 -20.94 -4.82
C LEU A 318 -0.34 -21.85 -5.80
N ASP A 319 0.83 -21.40 -6.19
CA ASP A 319 1.73 -22.11 -7.08
C ASP A 319 2.90 -22.70 -6.29
N TYR A 320 3.52 -23.75 -6.84
CA TYR A 320 4.73 -24.36 -6.31
C TYR A 320 5.78 -24.40 -7.43
N ASN A 321 6.88 -23.68 -7.23
CA ASN A 321 7.94 -23.61 -8.24
C ASN A 321 8.85 -24.82 -8.15
N VAL A 322 8.95 -25.65 -9.20
CA VAL A 322 9.91 -26.75 -9.28
C VAL A 322 11.06 -26.37 -10.22
N VAL A 323 12.25 -26.13 -9.66
CA VAL A 323 13.42 -25.64 -10.43
C VAL A 323 14.12 -26.78 -11.20
N LEU A 324 13.92 -28.04 -10.82
CA LEU A 324 14.50 -29.20 -11.51
C LEU A 324 13.47 -30.35 -11.60
N PRO A 325 13.06 -30.78 -12.81
CA PRO A 325 12.00 -31.78 -13.01
C PRO A 325 12.37 -33.21 -12.58
N ASN A 326 13.62 -33.49 -12.21
CA ASN A 326 14.09 -34.85 -11.89
C ASN A 326 13.85 -35.31 -10.43
N LEU A 327 12.98 -34.63 -9.68
CA LEU A 327 12.49 -35.10 -8.38
C LEU A 327 10.96 -35.29 -8.40
N GLY A 328 10.44 -35.88 -9.49
CA GLY A 328 9.06 -36.32 -9.67
C GLY A 328 8.62 -37.46 -8.72
N SER A 329 9.04 -37.42 -7.45
CA SER A 329 8.56 -38.32 -6.40
C SER A 329 8.29 -37.53 -5.11
N LYS A 330 7.33 -36.61 -5.16
CA LYS A 330 6.66 -36.13 -3.94
C LYS A 330 5.15 -36.34 -4.05
N VAL A 331 4.75 -37.43 -3.39
CA VAL A 331 3.46 -37.72 -2.72
C VAL A 331 2.19 -37.48 -3.53
N ILE A 332 1.66 -38.58 -4.06
CA ILE A 332 0.26 -38.74 -4.46
C ILE A 332 -0.62 -38.42 -3.24
N ASP A 333 -1.61 -37.54 -3.42
CA ASP A 333 -2.60 -37.08 -2.43
C ASP A 333 -2.06 -36.21 -1.28
N THR A 334 -1.66 -34.97 -1.59
CA THR A 334 -1.32 -33.97 -0.56
C THR A 334 -2.52 -33.07 -0.26
N LYS A 335 -2.96 -33.04 1.01
CA LYS A 335 -3.98 -32.11 1.51
C LYS A 335 -3.33 -30.77 1.82
N ILE A 336 -3.80 -29.70 1.21
CA ILE A 336 -3.28 -28.34 1.39
C ILE A 336 -4.38 -27.45 1.92
N HIS A 337 -4.07 -26.68 2.96
CA HIS A 337 -4.86 -25.51 3.35
C HIS A 337 -3.91 -24.40 3.82
N THR A 338 -4.43 -23.20 3.90
CA THR A 338 -3.66 -21.99 4.17
C THR A 338 -4.36 -21.14 5.21
N TYR A 339 -3.58 -20.40 5.99
CA TYR A 339 -4.09 -19.21 6.68
C TYR A 339 -3.74 -18.03 5.79
N THR A 340 -4.75 -17.26 5.39
CA THR A 340 -4.68 -16.34 4.26
C THR A 340 -5.34 -15.02 4.63
N CYS A 341 -4.79 -13.92 4.13
CA CYS A 341 -5.47 -12.65 4.10
C CYS A 341 -6.37 -12.59 2.86
N TRP A 342 -7.63 -12.28 3.06
CA TRP A 342 -8.69 -12.24 2.07
C TRP A 342 -9.20 -10.81 1.87
N THR A 343 -9.72 -10.52 0.69
CA THR A 343 -10.60 -9.36 0.43
C THR A 343 -11.86 -9.83 -0.28
N GLN A 344 -12.92 -9.03 -0.31
CA GLN A 344 -14.19 -9.43 -0.91
C GLN A 344 -14.42 -8.76 -2.26
N ASN A 345 -14.68 -9.58 -3.28
CA ASN A 345 -15.03 -9.13 -4.62
C ASN A 345 -16.54 -8.88 -4.77
N ILE A 346 -17.08 -8.00 -3.92
CA ILE A 346 -18.48 -7.57 -3.91
C ILE A 346 -18.53 -6.05 -4.00
N ASP A 347 -19.40 -5.50 -4.84
CA ASP A 347 -19.63 -4.06 -4.89
C ASP A 347 -20.45 -3.59 -3.67
N VAL A 348 -20.16 -2.38 -3.20
CA VAL A 348 -20.83 -1.78 -2.04
C VAL A 348 -21.63 -0.57 -2.49
N SER A 349 -22.90 -0.52 -2.14
CA SER A 349 -23.76 0.64 -2.38
C SER A 349 -23.42 1.81 -1.44
N GLU A 350 -24.02 2.97 -1.68
CA GLU A 350 -23.87 4.13 -0.79
C GLU A 350 -24.66 3.98 0.52
N PHE A 351 -25.59 3.04 0.60
CA PHE A 351 -26.46 2.85 1.76
C PHE A 351 -25.91 1.74 2.67
N ILE A 352 -24.94 2.14 3.50
CA ILE A 352 -24.22 1.25 4.41
C ILE A 352 -24.52 1.54 5.88
N GLU A 353 -24.44 0.50 6.69
CA GLU A 353 -24.30 0.60 8.15
C GLU A 353 -22.95 0.04 8.56
N ILE A 354 -22.25 0.73 9.46
CA ILE A 354 -20.95 0.29 9.97
C ILE A 354 -21.14 -0.13 11.41
N SER A 355 -20.76 -1.37 11.72
CA SER A 355 -20.74 -1.90 13.06
C SER A 355 -19.36 -2.48 13.38
N SER A 356 -19.08 -2.64 14.67
CA SER A 356 -17.87 -3.33 15.14
C SER A 356 -18.19 -3.93 16.49
N SER A 357 -17.77 -5.18 16.73
CA SER A 357 -17.96 -5.83 18.04
C SER A 357 -17.20 -5.11 19.16
N VAL A 358 -16.07 -4.46 18.85
CA VAL A 358 -15.25 -3.73 19.82
C VAL A 358 -15.84 -2.35 20.13
N VAL A 359 -16.36 -1.65 19.11
CA VAL A 359 -16.90 -0.29 19.30
C VAL A 359 -18.39 -0.28 19.70
N SER A 360 -19.14 -1.32 19.35
CA SER A 360 -20.58 -1.41 19.65
C SER A 360 -20.87 -1.54 21.15
N SER A 361 -19.96 -2.08 21.96
CA SER A 361 -20.09 -2.08 23.42
C SER A 361 -20.06 -0.68 24.04
N PHE A 362 -19.54 0.31 23.32
CA PHE A 362 -19.29 1.67 23.83
C PHE A 362 -20.37 2.70 23.41
N LYS A 363 -21.41 2.29 22.65
CA LYS A 363 -22.45 3.19 22.10
C LYS A 363 -21.89 4.39 21.31
N CYS A 364 -20.72 4.24 20.68
CA CYS A 364 -20.09 5.30 19.89
C CYS A 364 -20.82 5.50 18.55
N LYS A 365 -20.74 6.70 17.99
CA LYS A 365 -21.21 6.97 16.63
C LYS A 365 -20.07 6.78 15.64
N LEU A 366 -20.22 5.82 14.74
CA LEU A 366 -19.32 5.60 13.60
C LEU A 366 -19.88 6.33 12.38
N THR A 367 -19.11 7.28 11.83
CA THR A 367 -19.52 8.04 10.64
C THR A 367 -18.48 7.87 9.54
N PRO A 368 -18.83 7.34 8.36
CA PRO A 368 -17.88 7.32 7.25
C PRO A 368 -17.64 8.74 6.72
N ILE A 369 -16.37 9.09 6.53
CA ILE A 369 -15.92 10.39 6.00
C ILE A 369 -15.48 10.27 4.54
N SER A 370 -14.92 9.14 4.15
CA SER A 370 -14.47 8.90 2.78
C SER A 370 -14.64 7.43 2.40
N PHE A 371 -15.09 7.20 1.17
CA PHE A 371 -15.41 5.88 0.63
C PHE A 371 -14.55 5.61 -0.60
N TYR A 372 -13.81 4.51 -0.57
CA TYR A 372 -13.08 3.99 -1.73
C TYR A 372 -13.61 2.57 -2.00
N ASN A 373 -14.67 2.50 -2.81
CA ASN A 373 -15.40 1.26 -3.10
C ASN A 373 -14.71 0.38 -4.15
N GLU A 374 -13.67 0.88 -4.80
CA GLU A 374 -12.95 0.17 -5.84
C GLU A 374 -11.64 -0.42 -5.30
N LYS A 375 -11.22 -1.55 -5.87
CA LYS A 375 -9.88 -2.10 -5.67
C LYS A 375 -8.93 -1.38 -6.62
N GLN A 376 -8.04 -0.56 -6.08
CA GLN A 376 -7.13 0.27 -6.87
C GLN A 376 -5.90 -0.52 -7.26
N ASN A 377 -5.46 -0.40 -8.51
CA ASN A 377 -4.36 -1.20 -9.07
C ASN A 377 -4.67 -2.70 -9.26
N PHE A 378 -5.95 -3.04 -9.42
CA PHE A 378 -6.39 -4.42 -9.64
C PHE A 378 -6.26 -4.81 -11.12
N LYS A 379 -5.74 -6.02 -11.40
CA LYS A 379 -5.52 -6.60 -12.75
C LYS A 379 -4.40 -5.94 -13.58
N GLN A 380 -3.21 -5.74 -13.00
CA GLN A 380 -2.05 -5.37 -13.82
C GLN A 380 -1.68 -6.46 -14.83
N SER A 381 -1.34 -6.05 -16.05
CA SER A 381 -0.83 -6.94 -17.08
C SER A 381 0.60 -7.37 -16.74
N SER A 382 0.87 -8.68 -16.80
CA SER A 382 2.23 -9.20 -16.62
C SER A 382 3.21 -8.61 -17.63
N THR A 383 2.75 -8.31 -18.86
CA THR A 383 3.57 -7.70 -19.91
C THR A 383 4.02 -6.30 -19.52
N ASP A 384 3.11 -5.46 -19.01
CA ASP A 384 3.42 -4.08 -18.62
C ASP A 384 4.45 -4.05 -17.46
N ILE A 385 4.37 -5.04 -16.57
CA ILE A 385 5.30 -5.22 -15.46
C ILE A 385 6.68 -5.67 -15.97
N PHE A 386 6.74 -6.60 -16.94
CA PHE A 386 8.00 -6.98 -17.58
C PHE A 386 8.70 -5.77 -18.22
N ASP A 387 7.96 -5.01 -19.02
CA ASP A 387 8.49 -3.80 -19.68
C ASP A 387 8.98 -2.75 -18.68
N LEU A 388 8.30 -2.63 -17.52
CA LEU A 388 8.74 -1.75 -16.44
C LEU A 388 10.01 -2.26 -15.78
N ILE A 389 10.13 -3.57 -15.51
CA ILE A 389 11.32 -4.14 -14.87
C ILE A 389 12.55 -3.92 -15.75
N ASP A 390 12.43 -4.10 -17.05
CA ASP A 390 13.52 -3.83 -18.00
C ASP A 390 14.02 -2.38 -17.89
N LYS A 391 13.11 -1.42 -17.67
CA LYS A 391 13.44 -0.02 -17.43
C LYS A 391 14.04 0.25 -16.05
N LEU A 392 13.67 -0.54 -15.03
CA LEU A 392 14.22 -0.42 -13.68
C LEU A 392 15.64 -0.98 -13.56
N VAL A 393 16.01 -1.94 -14.40
CA VAL A 393 17.38 -2.51 -14.44
C VAL A 393 18.28 -1.83 -15.47
N SER A 394 17.74 -0.92 -16.28
CA SER A 394 18.51 -0.21 -17.29
C SER A 394 19.33 0.95 -16.69
N ASN A 395 20.32 1.43 -17.44
CA ASN A 395 21.09 2.63 -17.10
C ASN A 395 20.25 3.93 -17.21
N SER A 396 19.00 3.86 -17.70
CA SER A 396 18.10 5.00 -17.92
C SER A 396 16.87 5.00 -17.00
N ILE A 397 17.03 4.45 -15.79
CA ILE A 397 15.96 4.36 -14.78
C ILE A 397 15.33 5.72 -14.44
N PHE A 398 16.11 6.80 -14.46
CA PHE A 398 15.63 8.17 -14.26
C PHE A 398 15.41 8.86 -15.62
N SER A 399 14.32 8.49 -16.28
CA SER A 399 13.90 9.11 -17.54
C SER A 399 12.39 9.33 -17.56
N LYS A 400 11.93 10.26 -18.41
CA LYS A 400 10.49 10.54 -18.60
C LYS A 400 9.70 9.29 -18.97
N ALA A 401 10.26 8.45 -19.83
CA ALA A 401 9.61 7.21 -20.25
C ALA A 401 9.46 6.21 -19.09
N THR A 402 10.46 6.11 -18.21
CA THR A 402 10.38 5.29 -17.00
C THR A 402 9.36 5.87 -16.02
N PHE A 403 9.35 7.19 -15.82
CA PHE A 403 8.39 7.89 -14.96
C PHE A 403 6.95 7.64 -15.41
N GLU A 404 6.68 7.80 -16.71
CA GLU A 404 5.38 7.49 -17.31
C GLU A 404 4.98 6.02 -17.07
N SER A 405 5.91 5.08 -17.27
CA SER A 405 5.63 3.65 -17.11
C SER A 405 5.29 3.31 -15.66
N ILE A 406 6.02 3.88 -14.69
CA ILE A 406 5.74 3.71 -13.26
C ILE A 406 4.35 4.24 -12.92
N LEU A 407 4.00 5.44 -13.40
CA LEU A 407 2.69 6.04 -13.12
C LEU A 407 1.53 5.27 -13.77
N LYS A 408 1.73 4.73 -14.97
CA LYS A 408 0.76 3.83 -15.63
C LYS A 408 0.54 2.55 -14.83
N VAL A 409 1.63 1.93 -14.37
CA VAL A 409 1.57 0.76 -13.48
C VAL A 409 0.84 1.12 -12.19
N LEU A 410 1.09 2.29 -11.61
CA LEU A 410 0.35 2.78 -10.43
C LEU A 410 -1.09 3.26 -10.74
N GLN A 411 -1.54 3.17 -11.99
CA GLN A 411 -2.83 3.65 -12.49
C GLN A 411 -3.13 5.11 -12.18
N ALA A 412 -2.13 5.99 -12.13
CA ALA A 412 -2.35 7.42 -11.92
C ALA A 412 -3.23 8.03 -13.04
N ASP A 413 -3.94 9.13 -12.74
CA ASP A 413 -4.82 9.80 -13.69
C ASP A 413 -4.05 10.21 -14.97
N SER A 414 -4.62 9.93 -16.14
CA SER A 414 -3.94 10.18 -17.41
C SER A 414 -3.61 11.67 -17.64
N ASN A 415 -4.44 12.58 -17.13
CA ASN A 415 -4.18 14.02 -17.21
C ASN A 415 -3.04 14.41 -16.27
N ASP A 416 -2.98 13.84 -15.06
CA ASP A 416 -1.85 14.04 -14.14
C ASP A 416 -0.55 13.53 -14.80
N ILE A 417 -0.57 12.36 -15.45
CA ILE A 417 0.60 11.82 -16.16
C ILE A 417 1.04 12.78 -17.28
N GLN A 418 0.10 13.18 -18.14
CA GLN A 418 0.39 14.07 -19.25
C GLN A 418 0.94 15.41 -18.77
N LEU A 419 0.32 16.01 -17.75
CA LEU A 419 0.77 17.27 -17.16
C LEU A 419 2.20 17.15 -16.63
N LEU A 420 2.54 16.07 -15.92
CA LEU A 420 3.90 15.84 -15.43
C LEU A 420 4.92 15.81 -16.58
N LEU A 421 4.62 15.07 -17.64
CA LEU A 421 5.52 14.94 -18.80
C LEU A 421 5.69 16.27 -19.55
N GLU A 422 4.65 17.11 -19.60
CA GLU A 422 4.70 18.44 -20.20
C GLU A 422 5.50 19.45 -19.35
N LEU A 423 5.46 19.32 -18.03
CA LEU A 423 6.14 20.21 -17.09
C LEU A 423 7.64 19.90 -16.92
N ILE A 424 8.05 18.67 -17.18
CA ILE A 424 9.46 18.27 -17.15
C ILE A 424 10.05 18.49 -18.55
N SER A 425 11.21 19.12 -18.66
CA SER A 425 12.03 19.16 -19.88
C SER A 425 13.01 17.99 -19.91
N ASP A 426 13.74 17.80 -18.82
CA ASP A 426 14.74 16.73 -18.69
C ASP A 426 14.91 16.27 -17.22
N ILE A 427 15.55 15.13 -17.00
CA ILE A 427 15.80 14.52 -15.70
C ILE A 427 17.27 14.12 -15.62
N GLU A 428 17.99 14.70 -14.67
CA GLU A 428 19.41 14.41 -14.44
C GLU A 428 19.63 13.83 -13.06
N VAL A 429 20.66 12.99 -12.92
CA VAL A 429 21.10 12.47 -11.64
C VAL A 429 22.52 12.94 -11.39
N ASP A 430 22.71 13.74 -10.34
CA ASP A 430 24.03 14.02 -9.83
C ASP A 430 24.51 12.82 -9.02
N ILE A 431 25.40 12.04 -9.63
CA ILE A 431 25.95 10.80 -9.05
C ILE A 431 26.79 11.09 -7.79
N LEU A 432 27.41 12.28 -7.67
CA LEU A 432 28.26 12.62 -6.53
C LEU A 432 27.43 12.96 -5.28
N THR A 433 26.37 13.75 -5.46
CA THR A 433 25.50 14.17 -4.34
C THR A 433 24.29 13.26 -4.15
N ASN A 434 24.06 12.36 -5.11
CA ASN A 434 22.91 11.47 -5.20
C ASN A 434 21.57 12.23 -5.21
N LYS A 435 21.56 13.35 -5.94
CA LYS A 435 20.41 14.22 -6.14
C LYS A 435 19.77 13.96 -7.49
N LEU A 436 18.45 13.92 -7.51
CA LEU A 436 17.68 13.92 -8.74
C LEU A 436 17.32 15.37 -9.08
N VAL A 437 17.80 15.86 -10.21
CA VAL A 437 17.53 17.21 -10.73
C VAL A 437 16.45 17.12 -11.80
N ILE A 438 15.30 17.74 -11.52
CA ILE A 438 14.20 17.86 -12.48
C ILE A 438 14.33 19.21 -13.18
N ILE A 439 14.70 19.18 -14.45
CA ILE A 439 14.77 20.38 -15.29
C ILE A 439 13.37 20.64 -15.81
N THR A 440 12.77 21.75 -15.38
CA THR A 440 11.40 22.10 -15.75
C THR A 440 11.30 22.73 -17.15
N SER A 441 10.14 22.60 -17.78
CA SER A 441 9.86 23.18 -19.11
C SER A 441 9.35 24.62 -19.00
N GLN A 442 9.23 25.30 -20.14
CA GLN A 442 8.65 26.66 -20.20
C GLN A 442 7.19 26.75 -19.75
N LYS A 443 6.47 25.61 -19.68
CA LYS A 443 5.08 25.55 -19.17
C LYS A 443 5.01 25.58 -17.64
N TYR A 444 6.14 25.37 -16.97
CA TYR A 444 6.20 25.37 -15.51
C TYR A 444 5.93 26.75 -14.91
N SER A 445 5.30 26.74 -13.74
CA SER A 445 5.09 27.90 -12.90
C SER A 445 5.11 27.44 -11.44
N LYS A 446 5.36 28.36 -10.50
CA LYS A 446 5.40 28.04 -9.07
C LYS A 446 4.13 27.35 -8.54
N LYS A 447 2.97 27.53 -9.19
CA LYS A 447 1.73 26.84 -8.85
C LYS A 447 1.81 25.31 -9.03
N HIS A 448 2.72 24.84 -9.87
CA HIS A 448 2.93 23.42 -10.15
C HIS A 448 3.98 22.78 -9.23
N TYR A 449 4.58 23.53 -8.30
CA TYR A 449 5.66 23.04 -7.44
C TYR A 449 5.24 21.80 -6.64
N PHE A 450 4.17 21.91 -5.84
CA PHE A 450 3.66 20.80 -5.02
C PHE A 450 3.26 19.59 -5.86
N PHE A 451 2.70 19.83 -7.06
CA PHE A 451 2.35 18.77 -8.00
C PHE A 451 3.56 17.97 -8.47
N ILE A 452 4.59 18.64 -9.02
CA ILE A 452 5.81 17.98 -9.50
C ILE A 452 6.51 17.27 -8.34
N GLU A 453 6.65 17.96 -7.21
CA GLU A 453 7.33 17.43 -6.04
C GLU A 453 6.67 16.13 -5.55
N PHE A 454 5.34 16.14 -5.44
CA PHE A 454 4.56 14.96 -5.04
C PHE A 454 4.77 13.80 -6.02
N MET A 455 4.54 14.03 -7.32
CA MET A 455 4.59 12.98 -8.33
C MET A 455 6.00 12.37 -8.44
N VAL A 456 7.03 13.20 -8.44
CA VAL A 456 8.42 12.73 -8.49
C VAL A 456 8.80 12.00 -7.19
N LYS A 457 8.38 12.46 -6.01
CA LYS A 457 8.59 11.73 -4.75
C LYS A 457 7.92 10.36 -4.76
N VAL A 458 6.70 10.24 -5.31
CA VAL A 458 6.01 8.96 -5.48
C VAL A 458 6.81 8.02 -6.37
N ILE A 459 7.29 8.51 -7.51
CA ILE A 459 8.11 7.75 -8.46
C ILE A 459 9.46 7.33 -7.84
N CYS A 460 10.17 8.24 -7.18
CA CYS A 460 11.42 7.92 -6.50
C CYS A 460 11.22 6.89 -5.39
N ARG A 461 10.15 7.01 -4.59
CA ARG A 461 9.80 5.99 -3.59
C ARG A 461 9.52 4.64 -4.24
N PHE A 462 8.87 4.61 -5.40
CA PHE A 462 8.66 3.39 -6.17
C PHE A 462 10.00 2.79 -6.63
N ILE A 463 10.89 3.59 -7.23
CA ILE A 463 12.21 3.15 -7.68
C ILE A 463 13.03 2.60 -6.51
N ASN A 464 13.12 3.34 -5.39
CA ASN A 464 13.89 2.94 -4.21
C ASN A 464 13.39 1.63 -3.58
N LYS A 465 12.10 1.30 -3.72
CA LYS A 465 11.51 0.05 -3.19
C LYS A 465 11.72 -1.15 -4.12
N ASN A 466 11.95 -0.91 -5.42
CA ASN A 466 11.93 -1.93 -6.47
C ASN A 466 13.27 -2.08 -7.20
N SER A 467 14.30 -1.34 -6.80
CA SER A 467 15.63 -1.38 -7.39
C SER A 467 16.70 -1.12 -6.34
N PHE A 468 17.97 -1.29 -6.70
CA PHE A 468 19.12 -0.93 -5.85
C PHE A 468 19.50 0.55 -5.95
N ASN A 469 18.71 1.36 -6.65
CA ASN A 469 18.93 2.79 -6.76
C ASN A 469 18.27 3.51 -5.59
N PHE A 470 18.94 4.55 -5.08
CA PHE A 470 18.43 5.38 -4.00
C PHE A 470 18.64 6.83 -4.36
N ILE A 471 17.59 7.64 -4.41
CA ILE A 471 17.72 9.11 -4.49
C ILE A 471 17.61 9.72 -3.10
N LYS A 472 18.60 10.52 -2.71
CA LYS A 472 18.65 11.17 -1.40
C LYS A 472 17.79 12.42 -1.34
N GLU A 473 17.82 13.23 -2.39
CA GLU A 473 17.21 14.56 -2.43
C GLU A 473 16.72 14.88 -3.84
N LEU A 474 15.60 15.60 -3.90
CA LEU A 474 14.97 16.08 -5.13
C LEU A 474 15.24 17.57 -5.27
N VAL A 475 15.73 18.00 -6.42
CA VAL A 475 15.92 19.41 -6.78
C VAL A 475 15.07 19.71 -8.01
N ILE A 476 14.20 20.72 -7.90
CA ILE A 476 13.42 21.23 -9.04
C ILE A 476 14.15 22.45 -9.58
N ASN A 477 14.74 22.33 -10.77
CA ASN A 477 15.46 23.41 -11.42
C ASN A 477 14.48 24.21 -12.30
N GLU A 478 14.24 25.47 -11.92
CA GLU A 478 13.35 26.39 -12.64
C GLU A 478 14.09 26.94 -13.87
N PRO A 479 13.41 27.24 -15.00
CA PRO A 479 14.06 27.85 -16.14
C PRO A 479 14.50 29.26 -15.75
N GLU A 480 15.75 29.62 -16.02
CA GLU A 480 16.18 31.03 -15.92
C GLU A 480 15.27 31.87 -16.82
N ARG A 481 14.64 32.90 -16.25
CA ARG A 481 13.73 33.80 -16.96
C ARG A 481 14.48 34.93 -17.67
#